data_AF-A0A962IDK2-F1
#
_entry.id   AF-A0A962IDK2-F1
#
_cell.length_a   1.000
_cell.length_b   1.000
_cell.length_c   1.000
_cell.angle_alpha   90.00
_cell.angle_beta   90.00
_cell.angle_gamma   90.00
#
_symmetry.space_group_name_H-M   'P 1'
#
loop_
_entity.id
_entity.type
_entity.pdbx_description
1 polymer ?
#
loop_
_entity_poly.entity_id
_entity_poly.type
_entity_poly.pdbx_seq_one_letter_code
_entity_poly.pdbx_strand_id
1 'polypeptide(L)'
;MSTDNLPDPHQPWPQQLEQLLERLEHILPSQAPLADFVHHNTLHGFQHRPFASAVREAEALTGNRGFLPEAQFRRYYHAGRITRTDLLAVLHQTPELAAEQQIPVRQDDAAPLTRAEVYCALLLAPVKAITPAQLVWQQEAGHALTQFQPDTPNAARGR
;
A
#
# COMPACT_ATOMS: atom_id res chain seq x y z
N MET A 1 -45.93 28.04 -3.60
CA MET A 1 -45.55 28.44 -4.97
C MET A 1 -44.85 29.79 -4.84
N SER A 2 -43.54 29.77 -4.57
CA SER A 2 -42.75 31.00 -4.46
C SER A 2 -42.46 31.51 -5.86
N THR A 3 -42.85 32.74 -6.13
CA THR A 3 -42.57 33.45 -7.37
C THR A 3 -41.08 33.70 -7.47
N ASP A 4 -40.47 33.06 -8.46
CA ASP A 4 -39.05 33.14 -8.77
C ASP A 4 -38.75 34.53 -9.32
N ASN A 5 -38.18 35.41 -8.49
CA ASN A 5 -37.82 36.76 -8.89
C ASN A 5 -36.48 36.66 -9.65
N LEU A 6 -36.52 36.72 -10.97
CA LEU A 6 -35.31 36.75 -11.81
C LEU A 6 -34.48 38.02 -11.50
N PRO A 7 -33.15 38.01 -11.71
CA PRO A 7 -32.33 39.20 -11.53
C PRO A 7 -32.91 40.38 -12.32
N ASP A 8 -32.90 41.58 -11.75
CA ASP A 8 -33.41 42.76 -12.43
C ASP A 8 -32.58 42.99 -13.71
N PRO A 9 -33.21 42.93 -14.92
CA PRO A 9 -32.50 43.06 -16.19
C PRO A 9 -31.81 44.42 -16.36
N HIS A 10 -32.15 45.43 -15.54
CA HIS A 10 -31.54 46.76 -15.56
C HIS A 10 -30.29 46.88 -14.68
N GLN A 11 -29.98 45.86 -13.89
CA GLN A 11 -28.80 45.85 -13.02
C GLN A 11 -27.52 45.57 -13.84
N PRO A 12 -26.34 46.08 -13.44
CA PRO A 12 -25.10 45.75 -14.12
C PRO A 12 -24.84 44.24 -14.13
N TRP A 13 -24.39 43.69 -15.27
CA TRP A 13 -24.10 42.27 -15.46
C TRP A 13 -23.28 41.62 -14.32
N PRO A 14 -22.24 42.24 -13.75
CA PRO A 14 -21.50 41.65 -12.63
C PRO A 14 -22.38 41.36 -11.41
N GLN A 15 -23.32 42.26 -11.10
CA GLN A 15 -24.22 42.13 -9.97
C GLN A 15 -25.30 41.08 -10.22
N GLN A 16 -25.78 40.97 -11.47
CA GLN A 16 -26.67 39.89 -11.89
C GLN A 16 -25.97 38.53 -11.76
N LEU A 17 -24.69 38.45 -12.13
CA LEU A 17 -23.88 37.24 -12.02
C LEU A 17 -23.66 36.83 -10.56
N GLU A 18 -23.34 37.77 -9.68
CA GLU A 18 -23.20 37.52 -8.24
C GLU A 18 -24.49 36.94 -7.63
N GLN A 19 -25.64 37.55 -7.92
CA GLN A 19 -26.95 37.06 -7.47
C GLN A 19 -27.27 35.65 -8.01
N LEU A 20 -26.87 35.35 -9.25
CA LEU A 20 -27.03 34.02 -9.84
C LEU A 20 -26.11 32.99 -9.16
N LEU A 21 -24.87 33.36 -8.85
CA LEU A 21 -23.91 32.50 -8.16
C LEU A 21 -24.35 32.18 -6.72
N GLU A 22 -24.80 33.18 -5.95
CA GLU A 22 -25.34 32.98 -4.60
C GLU A 22 -26.53 32.01 -4.60
N ARG A 23 -27.40 32.09 -5.61
CA ARG A 23 -28.54 31.17 -5.75
C ARG A 23 -28.09 29.77 -6.14
N LEU A 24 -27.14 29.66 -7.06
CA LEU A 24 -26.59 28.37 -7.47
C LEU A 24 -25.93 27.65 -6.28
N GLU A 25 -25.29 28.38 -5.36
CA GLU A 25 -24.75 27.78 -4.12
C GLU A 25 -25.82 27.09 -3.26
N HIS A 26 -27.03 27.64 -3.22
CA HIS A 26 -28.15 27.08 -2.43
C HIS A 26 -28.91 25.96 -3.15
N ILE A 27 -28.78 25.87 -4.48
CA ILE A 27 -29.52 24.91 -5.32
C ILE A 27 -28.64 23.72 -5.72
N LEU A 28 -27.36 23.97 -6.00
CA LEU A 28 -26.42 22.92 -6.36
C LEU A 28 -26.02 22.14 -5.10
N PRO A 29 -25.99 20.81 -5.16
CA PRO A 29 -25.45 20.03 -4.05
C PRO A 29 -23.99 20.46 -3.80
N SER A 30 -23.64 20.66 -2.52
CA SER A 30 -22.26 20.93 -2.10
C SER A 30 -21.30 19.78 -2.43
N GLN A 31 -21.86 18.61 -2.77
CA GLN A 31 -21.14 17.44 -3.24
C GLN A 31 -21.27 17.32 -4.75
N ALA A 32 -20.14 17.11 -5.43
CA ALA A 32 -20.15 16.75 -6.85
C ALA A 32 -20.98 15.48 -7.09
N PRO A 33 -21.63 15.34 -8.26
CA PRO A 33 -22.34 14.11 -8.61
C PRO A 33 -21.43 12.89 -8.43
N LEU A 34 -21.86 11.91 -7.63
CA LEU A 34 -21.16 10.65 -7.49
C LEU A 34 -21.22 9.92 -8.84
N ALA A 35 -20.08 9.88 -9.56
CA ALA A 35 -20.00 9.27 -10.88
C ALA A 35 -20.26 7.76 -10.84
N ASP A 36 -19.76 7.08 -9.80
CA ASP A 36 -19.96 5.66 -9.54
C ASP A 36 -20.27 5.43 -8.07
N PHE A 37 -21.34 4.68 -7.78
CA PHE A 37 -21.72 4.30 -6.42
C PHE A 37 -21.69 2.78 -6.27
N VAL A 38 -20.67 2.27 -5.59
CA VAL A 38 -20.61 0.85 -5.19
C VAL A 38 -21.36 0.70 -3.87
N HIS A 39 -22.66 0.42 -3.98
CA HIS A 39 -23.59 0.31 -2.85
C HIS A 39 -23.35 -0.93 -1.97
N HIS A 40 -22.70 -1.97 -2.50
CA HIS A 40 -22.45 -3.22 -1.79
C HIS A 40 -20.97 -3.60 -1.84
N ASN A 41 -20.32 -3.52 -0.69
CA ASN A 41 -19.03 -4.19 -0.50
C ASN A 41 -19.29 -5.69 -0.47
N THR A 42 -18.81 -6.43 -1.47
CA THR A 42 -18.95 -7.89 -1.56
C THR A 42 -18.38 -8.60 -0.32
N LEU A 43 -17.45 -7.97 0.41
CA LEU A 43 -16.91 -8.50 1.67
C LEU A 43 -17.87 -8.36 2.86
N HIS A 44 -19.00 -7.66 2.73
CA HIS A 44 -19.96 -7.44 3.83
C HIS A 44 -20.45 -8.77 4.45
N GLY A 45 -20.68 -9.81 3.63
CA GLY A 45 -21.04 -11.14 4.12
C GLY A 45 -19.98 -11.79 5.04
N PHE A 46 -18.74 -11.32 4.96
CA PHE A 46 -17.59 -11.83 5.73
C PHE A 46 -17.16 -10.88 6.87
N GLN A 47 -17.95 -9.84 7.17
CA GLN A 47 -17.59 -8.82 8.17
C GLN A 47 -17.36 -9.37 9.59
N HIS A 48 -17.89 -10.55 9.88
CA HIS A 48 -17.72 -11.26 11.15
C HIS A 48 -16.34 -11.93 11.28
N ARG A 49 -15.50 -11.88 10.24
CA ARG A 49 -14.17 -12.50 10.21
C ARG A 49 -13.08 -11.44 10.19
N PRO A 50 -11.88 -11.77 10.71
CA PRO A 50 -10.70 -10.92 10.52
C PRO A 50 -10.46 -10.66 9.02
N PHE A 51 -10.08 -9.42 8.68
CA PHE A 51 -10.01 -8.93 7.30
C PHE A 51 -9.24 -9.87 6.34
N ALA A 52 -8.05 -10.32 6.70
CA ALA A 52 -7.25 -11.21 5.85
C ALA A 52 -7.93 -12.56 5.59
N SER A 53 -8.65 -13.08 6.58
CA SER A 53 -9.45 -14.31 6.42
C SER A 53 -10.70 -14.07 5.59
N ALA A 54 -11.38 -12.94 5.80
CA ALA A 54 -12.55 -12.52 5.01
C ALA A 54 -12.20 -12.38 3.53
N VAL A 55 -11.10 -11.69 3.21
CA VAL A 55 -10.61 -11.53 1.85
C VAL A 55 -10.34 -12.90 1.24
N ARG A 56 -9.50 -13.72 1.87
CA ARG A 56 -9.11 -15.05 1.34
C ARG A 56 -10.31 -15.97 1.08
N GLU A 57 -11.33 -15.92 1.93
CA GLU A 57 -12.56 -16.70 1.72
C GLU A 57 -13.39 -16.16 0.55
N ALA A 58 -13.51 -14.83 0.44
CA ALA A 58 -14.18 -14.21 -0.71
C ALA A 58 -13.42 -14.50 -2.03
N GLU A 59 -12.08 -14.49 -2.01
CA GLU A 59 -11.27 -14.90 -3.17
C GLU A 59 -11.53 -16.36 -3.55
N ALA A 60 -11.56 -17.27 -2.57
CA ALA A 60 -11.82 -18.69 -2.81
C ALA A 60 -13.24 -18.95 -3.39
N LEU A 61 -14.23 -18.18 -2.95
CA LEU A 61 -15.62 -18.32 -3.42
C LEU A 61 -15.87 -17.67 -4.78
N THR A 62 -15.22 -16.54 -5.07
CA THR A 62 -15.54 -15.71 -6.24
C THR A 62 -14.47 -15.74 -7.34
N GLY A 63 -13.26 -16.21 -7.03
CA GLY A 63 -12.09 -16.14 -7.91
C GLY A 63 -11.48 -14.74 -8.03
N ASN A 64 -12.11 -13.71 -7.47
CA ASN A 64 -11.59 -12.33 -7.51
C ASN A 64 -10.48 -12.15 -6.48
N ARG A 65 -9.39 -11.50 -6.86
CA ARG A 65 -8.31 -11.14 -5.92
C ARG A 65 -8.73 -9.93 -5.09
N GLY A 66 -8.70 -10.05 -3.76
CA GLY A 66 -8.94 -8.96 -2.81
C GLY A 66 -7.65 -8.29 -2.30
N PHE A 67 -6.48 -8.88 -2.53
CA PHE A 67 -5.19 -8.19 -2.38
C PHE A 67 -4.54 -7.85 -3.72
N LEU A 68 -3.82 -6.72 -3.73
CA LEU A 68 -2.97 -6.37 -4.86
C LEU A 68 -1.77 -7.33 -4.93
N PRO A 69 -1.19 -7.55 -6.13
CA PRO A 69 0.07 -8.27 -6.24
C PRO A 69 1.19 -7.59 -5.45
N GLU A 70 2.11 -8.36 -4.88
CA GLU A 70 3.24 -7.83 -4.10
C GLU A 70 4.06 -6.76 -4.83
N ALA A 71 4.24 -6.91 -6.15
CA ALA A 71 4.94 -5.94 -6.97
C ALA A 71 4.28 -4.55 -6.92
N GLN A 72 2.96 -4.49 -6.77
CA GLN A 72 2.24 -3.23 -6.63
C GLN A 72 2.46 -2.60 -5.25
N PHE A 73 2.52 -3.40 -4.18
CA PHE A 73 2.89 -2.89 -2.85
C PHE A 73 4.33 -2.36 -2.83
N ARG A 74 5.28 -3.05 -3.46
CA ARG A 74 6.66 -2.55 -3.63
C ARG A 74 6.70 -1.23 -4.42
N ARG A 75 5.89 -1.09 -5.49
CA ARG A 75 5.74 0.19 -6.20
C ARG A 75 5.19 1.30 -5.31
N TYR A 76 4.19 1.03 -4.48
CA TYR A 76 3.69 2.02 -3.53
C TYR A 76 4.72 2.40 -2.48
N TYR A 77 5.56 1.48 -2.06
CA TYR A 77 6.69 1.78 -1.20
C TYR A 77 7.69 2.73 -1.87
N HIS A 78 8.12 2.42 -3.09
CA HIS A 78 9.03 3.29 -3.85
C HIS A 78 8.42 4.65 -4.20
N ALA A 79 7.09 4.73 -4.33
CA ALA A 79 6.37 5.98 -4.52
C ALA A 79 6.13 6.77 -3.23
N GLY A 80 6.58 6.28 -2.07
CA GLY A 80 6.41 6.94 -0.77
C GLY A 80 5.00 6.83 -0.18
N ARG A 81 4.09 6.07 -0.81
CA ARG A 81 2.74 5.82 -0.28
C ARG A 81 2.74 4.83 0.88
N ILE A 82 3.70 3.91 0.89
CA ILE A 82 4.01 3.04 2.04
C ILE A 82 5.42 3.41 2.49
N THR A 83 5.61 3.69 3.76
CA THR A 83 6.90 4.09 4.31
C THR A 83 7.57 2.97 5.10
N ARG A 84 8.86 3.11 5.38
CA ARG A 84 9.56 2.19 6.28
C ARG A 84 8.93 2.19 7.67
N THR A 85 8.47 3.34 8.14
CA THR A 85 7.78 3.48 9.44
C THR A 85 6.48 2.67 9.46
N ASP A 86 5.70 2.68 8.37
CA ASP A 86 4.47 1.89 8.29
C ASP A 86 4.76 0.38 8.41
N LEU A 87 5.80 -0.10 7.71
CA LEU A 87 6.20 -1.51 7.80
C LEU A 87 6.63 -1.87 9.21
N LEU A 88 7.48 -1.05 9.84
CA LEU A 88 7.95 -1.28 11.21
C LEU A 88 6.78 -1.25 12.20
N ALA A 89 5.84 -0.33 12.06
CA ALA A 89 4.67 -0.26 12.93
C ALA A 89 3.87 -1.57 12.90
N VAL A 90 3.61 -2.13 11.72
CA VAL A 90 2.88 -3.40 11.58
C VAL A 90 3.69 -4.58 12.15
N LEU A 91 5.00 -4.62 11.90
CA LEU A 91 5.87 -5.68 12.43
C LEU A 91 5.90 -5.68 13.97
N HIS A 92 5.96 -4.51 14.62
CA HIS A 92 5.91 -4.41 16.08
C HIS A 92 4.52 -4.70 16.66
N GLN A 93 3.46 -4.43 15.89
CA GLN A 93 2.08 -4.77 16.29
C GLN A 93 1.75 -6.26 16.13
N THR A 94 2.65 -7.07 15.56
CA THR A 94 2.42 -8.50 15.29
C THR A 94 3.38 -9.34 16.15
N PRO A 95 2.98 -9.74 17.38
CA PRO A 95 3.87 -10.38 18.35
C PRO A 95 4.52 -11.67 17.85
N GLU A 96 3.82 -12.43 16.99
CA GLU A 96 4.29 -13.69 16.42
C GLU A 96 5.53 -13.52 15.54
N LEU A 97 5.78 -12.31 15.04
CA LEU A 97 6.94 -11.99 14.22
C LEU A 97 8.18 -11.69 15.06
N ALA A 98 8.04 -11.43 16.37
CA ALA A 98 9.14 -11.12 17.28
C ALA A 98 10.11 -10.07 16.72
N ALA A 99 9.57 -8.96 16.21
CA ALA A 99 10.29 -7.96 15.41
C ALA A 99 11.65 -7.51 16.01
N GLU A 100 11.71 -7.33 17.33
CA GLU A 100 12.90 -6.85 18.04
C GLU A 100 13.92 -7.94 18.40
N GLN A 101 13.60 -9.22 18.13
CA GLN A 101 14.53 -10.30 18.42
C GLN A 101 15.79 -10.14 17.57
N GLN A 102 16.94 -10.12 18.25
CA GLN A 102 18.24 -10.04 17.63
C GLN A 102 18.60 -11.35 16.92
N ILE A 103 19.14 -11.23 15.73
CA ILE A 103 19.71 -12.31 14.93
C ILE A 103 21.23 -12.14 15.00
N PRO A 104 21.95 -13.13 15.55
CA PRO A 104 23.41 -13.08 15.62
C PRO A 104 23.99 -13.11 14.20
N VAL A 105 24.90 -12.19 13.93
CA VAL A 105 25.63 -12.11 12.66
C VAL A 105 27.06 -12.61 12.89
N ARG A 106 27.60 -13.41 11.97
CA ARG A 106 28.95 -14.02 12.08
C ARG A 106 30.11 -13.04 11.84
N GLN A 107 29.86 -11.73 11.76
CA GLN A 107 30.91 -10.73 11.54
C GLN A 107 31.26 -10.07 12.87
N ASP A 108 32.53 -10.15 13.26
CA ASP A 108 33.03 -9.78 14.60
C ASP A 108 32.81 -8.31 14.98
N ASP A 109 32.60 -7.41 14.00
CA ASP A 109 32.37 -5.96 14.22
C ASP A 109 30.99 -5.47 13.77
N ALA A 110 30.09 -6.35 13.29
CA ALA A 110 28.78 -5.93 12.82
C ALA A 110 27.76 -5.82 13.96
N ALA A 111 26.99 -4.75 13.98
CA ALA A 111 25.85 -4.64 14.89
C ALA A 111 24.86 -5.81 14.65
N PRO A 112 24.26 -6.38 15.71
CA PRO A 112 23.28 -7.44 15.55
C PRO A 112 22.09 -6.94 14.73
N LEU A 113 21.61 -7.77 13.80
CA LEU A 113 20.40 -7.50 13.03
C LEU A 113 19.17 -7.79 13.89
N THR A 114 18.05 -7.12 13.63
CA THR A 114 16.76 -7.55 14.18
C THR A 114 15.94 -8.31 13.15
N ARG A 115 14.97 -9.12 13.61
CA ARG A 115 14.01 -9.77 12.71
C ARG A 115 13.25 -8.75 11.86
N ALA A 116 12.91 -7.59 12.40
CA ALA A 116 12.25 -6.51 11.67
C ALA A 116 13.06 -6.07 10.44
N GLU A 117 14.38 -5.92 10.59
CA GLU A 117 15.26 -5.54 9.49
C GLU A 117 15.28 -6.60 8.39
N VAL A 118 15.33 -7.88 8.77
CA VAL A 118 15.26 -8.99 7.81
C VAL A 118 13.92 -9.02 7.09
N TYR A 119 12.80 -8.83 7.81
CA TYR A 119 11.48 -8.77 7.18
C TYR A 119 11.33 -7.59 6.22
N CYS A 120 11.79 -6.40 6.59
CA CYS A 120 11.79 -5.26 5.69
C CYS A 120 12.61 -5.57 4.42
N ALA A 121 13.79 -6.18 4.56
CA ALA A 121 14.59 -6.56 3.41
C ALA A 121 13.84 -7.55 2.50
N LEU A 122 13.21 -8.59 3.07
CA LEU A 122 12.46 -9.60 2.31
C LEU A 122 11.19 -9.05 1.63
N LEU A 123 10.50 -8.11 2.26
CA LEU A 123 9.29 -7.49 1.69
C LEU A 123 9.62 -6.55 0.52
N LEU A 124 10.77 -5.88 0.59
CA LEU A 124 11.18 -4.85 -0.36
C LEU A 124 12.01 -5.42 -1.51
N ALA A 125 12.82 -6.45 -1.27
CA ALA A 125 13.59 -7.12 -2.30
C ALA A 125 12.79 -8.28 -2.91
N PRO A 126 12.67 -8.38 -4.24
CA PRO A 126 12.03 -9.52 -4.87
C PRO A 126 12.88 -10.78 -4.66
N VAL A 127 12.44 -11.69 -3.78
CA VAL A 127 13.08 -13.00 -3.61
C VAL A 127 12.62 -13.92 -4.72
N LYS A 128 13.50 -14.17 -5.68
CA LYS A 128 13.21 -15.12 -6.77
C LYS A 128 13.36 -16.54 -6.25
N ALA A 129 12.30 -17.33 -6.38
CA ALA A 129 12.38 -18.77 -6.10
C ALA A 129 13.41 -19.42 -7.04
N ILE A 130 14.32 -20.18 -6.46
CA ILE A 130 15.31 -20.99 -7.18
C ILE A 130 15.08 -22.47 -6.91
N THR A 131 15.42 -23.31 -7.87
CA THR A 131 15.35 -24.77 -7.72
C THR A 131 16.49 -25.27 -6.82
N PRO A 132 16.39 -26.48 -6.25
CA PRO A 132 17.50 -27.07 -5.48
C PRO A 132 18.81 -27.13 -6.26
N ALA A 133 18.76 -27.48 -7.55
CA ALA A 133 19.94 -27.51 -8.41
C ALA A 133 20.55 -26.11 -8.62
N GLN A 134 19.71 -25.08 -8.76
CA GLN A 134 20.18 -23.68 -8.84
C GLN A 134 20.80 -23.22 -7.53
N LEU A 135 20.27 -23.66 -6.38
CA LEU A 135 20.86 -23.35 -5.08
C LEU A 135 22.27 -23.94 -4.97
N VAL A 136 22.44 -25.24 -5.27
CA VAL A 136 23.75 -25.89 -5.26
C VAL A 136 24.73 -25.17 -6.18
N TRP A 137 24.31 -24.87 -7.42
CA TRP A 137 25.15 -24.14 -8.36
C TRP A 137 25.54 -22.75 -7.84
N GLN A 138 24.62 -22.01 -7.23
CA GLN A 138 24.95 -20.70 -6.64
C GLN A 138 25.90 -20.81 -5.44
N GLN A 139 25.83 -21.89 -4.66
CA GLN A 139 26.75 -22.12 -3.54
C GLN A 139 28.16 -22.47 -4.03
N GLU A 140 28.27 -23.40 -4.98
CA GLU A 140 29.55 -23.95 -5.44
C GLU A 140 30.26 -23.05 -6.46
N ALA A 141 29.54 -22.63 -7.51
CA ALA A 141 30.10 -21.86 -8.62
C ALA A 141 29.81 -20.36 -8.51
N GLY A 142 28.67 -20.00 -7.92
CA GLY A 142 28.25 -18.60 -7.74
C GLY A 142 28.80 -17.93 -6.48
N HIS A 143 29.47 -18.67 -5.58
CA HIS A 143 29.97 -18.19 -4.30
C HIS A 143 28.94 -17.38 -3.48
N ALA A 144 27.65 -17.72 -3.58
CA ALA A 144 26.56 -16.93 -3.02
C ALA A 144 26.57 -16.85 -1.48
N LEU A 145 27.34 -17.71 -0.80
CA LEU A 145 27.52 -17.68 0.65
C LEU A 145 28.69 -16.80 1.12
N THR A 146 29.58 -16.40 0.19
CA THR A 146 30.80 -15.65 0.51
C THR A 146 30.90 -14.33 -0.25
N GLN A 147 30.10 -14.12 -1.29
CA GLN A 147 30.08 -12.91 -2.09
C GLN A 147 28.64 -12.45 -2.35
N PHE A 148 28.44 -11.12 -2.34
CA PHE A 148 27.18 -10.52 -2.76
C PHE A 148 26.98 -10.65 -4.27
N GLN A 149 25.73 -10.87 -4.70
CA GLN A 149 25.40 -10.98 -6.12
C GLN A 149 25.79 -9.70 -6.88
N PRO A 150 26.18 -9.78 -8.17
CA PRO A 150 26.68 -8.62 -8.93
C PRO A 150 25.68 -7.46 -9.01
N ASP A 151 24.39 -7.77 -9.04
CA ASP A 151 23.26 -6.84 -9.11
C ASP A 151 22.87 -6.22 -7.75
N THR A 152 23.53 -6.62 -6.65
CA THR A 152 23.34 -5.98 -5.34
C THR A 152 23.87 -4.54 -5.39
N PRO A 153 23.04 -3.51 -5.15
CA PRO A 153 23.49 -2.11 -5.20
C PRO A 153 24.61 -1.83 -4.19
N ASN A 154 25.59 -1.00 -4.56
CA ASN A 154 26.72 -0.68 -3.67
C ASN A 154 26.29 -0.09 -2.33
N ALA A 155 25.23 0.73 -2.31
CA ALA A 155 24.66 1.28 -1.08
C ALA A 155 24.14 0.21 -0.11
N ALA A 156 23.78 -0.98 -0.60
CA ALA A 156 23.31 -2.10 0.22
C ALA A 156 24.46 -3.00 0.73
N ARG A 157 25.69 -2.82 0.23
CA ARG A 157 26.85 -3.67 0.58
C ARG A 157 27.65 -3.18 1.79
N GLY A 158 27.52 -1.91 2.15
CA GLY A 158 28.36 -1.25 3.16
C GLY A 158 27.66 -1.10 4.51
N ARG A 159 27.19 -2.20 5.10
CA ARG A 159 26.68 -2.20 6.47
C ARG A 159 27.73 -2.73 7.43
#